data_AF-A0A8C3LVW8-F1
#
_entry.id   AF-A0A8C3LVW8-F1
#
_cell.length_a   1.000
_cell.length_b   1.000
_cell.length_c   1.000
_cell.angle_alpha   90.00
_cell.angle_beta   90.00
_cell.angle_gamma   90.00
#
_symmetry.space_group_name_H-M   'P 1'
#
loop_
_entity.id
_entity.type
_entity.pdbx_description
1 polymer ?
#
loop_
_entity_poly.entity_id
_entity_poly.type
_entity_poly.pdbx_seq_one_letter_code
_entity_poly.pdbx_strand_id
1 'polypeptide(L)'
;MLDEGCGSPVSPPVDLRPVQLELPGERRDKSVSTVERLSIPVQAESQRFQMPPAPAHGPAVDKSDHRLVYQLRADPCGHCLIFNNVNFSIDSDLSARAGSDIDCEKLEKRFKSLCFQVRTLRNLKAQEIDLELRKLAQLDHSTLDCCLVVILSHGCQTSHIQFPGGIYGTDGKTIPIEKIVNYFNGSQCPSLRGKPKLFFIQACGGEQKDQGFEVGCESPQDETCRGSVESDAIPFQAPAGSVDEPDAIASLPTPGDILVSYSTFPGFVSWRDKVSGSWYVETLDSVLEHYARSEDLLTMLLRVSDIVSTKGKYKQIPGCFNFLRKKFFFLCK
;
A
#
# COMPACT_ATOMS: atom_id res chain seq x y z
N MET A 1 -18.51 82.92 -38.88
CA MET A 1 -17.92 84.28 -38.86
C MET A 1 -17.37 84.50 -37.46
N LEU A 2 -16.09 84.84 -37.35
CA LEU A 2 -15.38 85.38 -36.15
C LEU A 2 -15.36 84.43 -34.92
N ASP A 3 -14.27 83.85 -34.38
CA ASP A 3 -12.78 84.00 -34.41
C ASP A 3 -12.20 84.48 -33.05
N GLU A 4 -10.93 84.11 -32.78
CA GLU A 4 -10.13 84.22 -31.53
C GLU A 4 -10.56 83.31 -30.35
N GLY A 5 -9.71 82.63 -29.56
CA GLY A 5 -8.25 82.36 -29.50
C GLY A 5 -7.98 81.43 -28.28
N CYS A 6 -6.82 80.82 -27.99
CA CYS A 6 -5.47 80.75 -28.57
C CYS A 6 -4.77 79.42 -28.12
N GLY A 7 -3.50 79.17 -28.46
CA GLY A 7 -2.71 77.96 -28.06
C GLY A 7 -1.95 78.12 -26.72
N SER A 8 -1.17 77.16 -26.18
CA SER A 8 -0.57 75.88 -26.66
C SER A 8 -0.10 75.04 -25.42
N PRO A 9 0.60 73.87 -25.48
CA PRO A 9 0.85 72.87 -26.53
C PRO A 9 0.54 71.39 -26.08
N VAL A 10 0.90 70.38 -26.92
CA VAL A 10 0.72 68.91 -26.72
C VAL A 10 2.10 68.27 -26.40
N SER A 11 2.34 67.26 -25.54
CA SER A 11 2.10 65.78 -25.58
C SER A 11 2.84 65.13 -24.37
N PRO A 12 2.89 63.78 -24.14
CA PRO A 12 2.03 62.63 -24.47
C PRO A 12 1.62 61.83 -23.17
N PRO A 13 1.03 60.60 -23.20
CA PRO A 13 0.38 60.00 -22.01
C PRO A 13 1.23 58.96 -21.24
N VAL A 14 0.81 58.65 -20.00
CA VAL A 14 0.64 57.30 -19.40
C VAL A 14 0.07 57.49 -17.98
N ASP A 15 -1.02 56.79 -17.65
CA ASP A 15 -1.67 56.78 -16.33
C ASP A 15 -1.50 55.41 -15.64
N LEU A 16 -1.88 55.35 -14.36
CA LEU A 16 -1.89 54.24 -13.40
C LEU A 16 -0.64 54.10 -12.51
N ARG A 17 -0.72 54.72 -11.33
CA ARG A 17 -0.05 54.27 -10.09
C ARG A 17 -1.11 54.08 -8.98
N PRO A 18 -1.08 52.98 -8.21
CA PRO A 18 -2.09 52.72 -7.19
C PRO A 18 -1.87 53.50 -5.89
N VAL A 19 -2.93 54.23 -5.51
CA VAL A 19 -3.44 54.55 -4.15
C VAL A 19 -2.49 54.56 -2.95
N GLN A 20 -2.48 55.68 -2.24
CA GLN A 20 -1.88 55.84 -0.91
C GLN A 20 -2.94 56.45 0.04
N LEU A 21 -3.21 55.78 1.16
CA LEU A 21 -4.13 56.25 2.22
C LEU A 21 -3.60 55.82 3.60
N GLU A 22 -3.24 56.80 4.43
CA GLU A 22 -2.91 56.64 5.85
C GLU A 22 -3.74 57.66 6.67
N LEU A 23 -4.59 57.19 7.59
CA LEU A 23 -4.40 57.14 9.06
C LEU A 23 -5.04 58.35 9.77
N PRO A 24 -5.71 58.15 10.93
CA PRO A 24 -5.03 58.21 12.24
C PRO A 24 -5.52 57.13 13.25
N GLY A 25 -4.84 56.83 14.35
CA GLY A 25 -3.56 57.31 14.87
C GLY A 25 -3.63 57.76 16.33
N GLU A 26 -3.32 56.88 17.29
CA GLU A 26 -3.05 57.25 18.70
C GLU A 26 -1.82 56.53 19.27
N ARG A 27 -1.18 57.18 20.26
CA ARG A 27 0.11 56.80 20.87
C ARG A 27 -0.15 56.02 22.19
N ARG A 28 0.76 55.26 22.81
CA ARG A 28 2.09 55.67 23.32
C ARG A 28 2.83 54.47 23.99
N ASP A 29 4.17 54.45 23.93
CA ASP A 29 5.12 54.00 24.99
C ASP A 29 5.02 52.57 25.62
N LYS A 30 6.07 51.73 25.78
CA LYS A 30 7.52 51.74 25.44
C LYS A 30 8.05 50.29 25.33
N SER A 31 9.09 50.03 24.52
CA SER A 31 10.39 49.42 24.96
C SER A 31 11.20 48.75 23.84
N VAL A 32 12.51 49.03 23.87
CA VAL A 32 13.71 48.26 23.45
C VAL A 32 13.66 47.30 22.25
N SER A 33 14.62 47.51 21.35
CA SER A 33 14.91 46.74 20.14
C SER A 33 15.65 45.42 20.36
N THR A 34 15.14 44.32 19.79
CA THR A 34 15.93 43.40 18.94
C THR A 34 14.98 42.59 18.04
N VAL A 35 15.11 42.69 16.71
CA VAL A 35 14.44 41.78 15.78
C VAL A 35 15.47 40.83 15.22
N GLU A 36 15.45 39.58 15.70
CA GLU A 36 16.30 38.53 15.17
C GLU A 36 15.86 38.16 13.75
N ARG A 37 16.79 38.27 12.80
CA ARG A 37 16.54 38.07 11.38
C ARG A 37 16.60 36.59 11.02
N LEU A 38 15.59 35.82 11.44
CA LEU A 38 15.47 34.41 11.08
C LEU A 38 15.42 34.26 9.55
N SER A 39 16.53 33.75 9.01
CA SER A 39 16.74 33.57 7.59
C SER A 39 16.10 32.25 7.17
N ILE A 40 15.08 32.31 6.31
CA ILE A 40 14.42 31.11 5.78
C ILE A 40 15.40 30.40 4.83
N PRO A 41 15.82 29.14 5.09
CA PRO A 41 16.60 28.38 4.13
C PRO A 41 15.68 27.95 3.00
N VAL A 42 16.03 28.31 1.76
CA VAL A 42 15.44 27.70 0.57
C VAL A 42 15.86 26.24 0.56
N GLN A 43 14.94 25.31 0.87
CA GLN A 43 15.26 23.89 0.81
C GLN A 43 15.54 23.49 -0.64
N ALA A 44 16.72 22.92 -0.84
CA ALA A 44 17.22 22.47 -2.12
C ALA A 44 16.44 21.27 -2.67
N GLU A 45 16.70 21.02 -3.94
CA GLU A 45 16.18 19.97 -4.82
C GLU A 45 15.81 18.63 -4.14
N SER A 46 14.72 18.04 -4.64
CA SER A 46 14.22 16.74 -4.23
C SER A 46 15.33 15.66 -4.29
N GLN A 47 15.79 15.23 -3.12
CA GLN A 47 16.74 14.13 -3.00
C GLN A 47 16.10 12.85 -3.54
N ARG A 48 16.68 12.29 -4.61
CA ARG A 48 16.39 10.91 -5.02
C ARG A 48 16.85 9.98 -3.91
N PHE A 49 15.92 9.24 -3.31
CA PHE A 49 16.23 8.19 -2.34
C PHE A 49 17.23 7.19 -2.94
N GLN A 50 18.37 7.01 -2.27
CA GLN A 50 19.30 5.93 -2.60
C GLN A 50 18.85 4.66 -1.88
N MET A 51 18.64 3.57 -2.63
CA MET A 51 18.32 2.27 -2.04
C MET A 51 19.51 1.77 -1.22
N PRO A 52 19.30 1.22 0.00
CA PRO A 52 20.37 0.56 0.74
C PRO A 52 20.98 -0.59 -0.08
N PRO A 53 22.32 -0.77 -0.08
CA PRO A 53 22.94 -1.90 -0.74
C PRO A 53 22.41 -3.22 -0.18
N ALA A 54 22.28 -4.24 -1.04
CA ALA A 54 21.85 -5.55 -0.61
C ALA A 54 22.80 -6.11 0.48
N PRO A 55 22.30 -6.58 1.63
CA PRO A 55 23.13 -7.13 2.68
C PRO A 55 23.84 -8.42 2.23
N ALA A 56 24.99 -8.70 2.86
CA ALA A 56 25.73 -9.93 2.65
C ALA A 56 24.80 -11.14 2.88
N HIS A 57 24.83 -12.08 1.94
CA HIS A 57 23.82 -13.13 1.86
C HIS A 57 23.90 -14.07 3.07
N GLY A 58 22.75 -14.30 3.73
CA GLY A 58 22.55 -15.54 4.48
C GLY A 58 22.64 -16.76 3.56
N PRO A 59 22.66 -18.00 4.09
CA PRO A 59 22.79 -19.20 3.27
C PRO A 59 21.75 -19.21 2.14
N ALA A 60 22.24 -19.18 0.89
CA ALA A 60 21.40 -19.07 -0.28
C ALA A 60 20.48 -20.29 -0.38
N VAL A 61 19.17 -20.06 -0.29
CA VAL A 61 18.18 -21.13 -0.44
C VAL A 61 18.24 -21.64 -1.88
N ASP A 62 18.44 -22.94 -2.04
CA ASP A 62 18.37 -23.59 -3.34
C ASP A 62 16.95 -23.42 -3.92
N LYS A 63 16.85 -22.62 -4.99
CA LYS A 63 15.59 -22.36 -5.70
C LYS A 63 15.02 -23.60 -6.41
N SER A 64 15.83 -24.65 -6.58
CA SER A 64 15.39 -25.93 -7.10
C SER A 64 14.76 -26.84 -6.05
N ASP A 65 14.87 -26.54 -4.74
CA ASP A 65 14.22 -27.35 -3.71
C ASP A 65 12.70 -27.16 -3.71
N HIS A 66 12.03 -28.10 -4.37
CA HIS A 66 10.58 -28.24 -4.44
C HIS A 66 9.88 -28.32 -3.08
N ARG A 67 10.57 -28.65 -1.97
CA ARG A 67 10.01 -28.68 -0.62
C ARG A 67 9.96 -27.28 0.00
N LEU A 68 11.01 -26.48 -0.21
CA LEU A 68 11.19 -25.16 0.39
C LEU A 68 10.69 -24.00 -0.49
N VAL A 69 10.56 -24.21 -1.81
CA VAL A 69 10.29 -23.15 -2.80
C VAL A 69 9.12 -23.49 -3.73
N TYR A 70 8.22 -22.54 -3.96
CA TYR A 70 7.22 -22.65 -5.03
C TYR A 70 7.89 -22.56 -6.41
N GLN A 71 7.57 -23.50 -7.29
CA GLN A 71 8.13 -23.54 -8.63
C GLN A 71 7.24 -22.72 -9.57
N LEU A 72 7.77 -21.62 -10.10
CA LEU A 72 7.15 -20.84 -11.17
C LEU A 72 7.88 -21.16 -12.47
N ARG A 73 7.23 -21.92 -13.36
CA ARG A 73 7.79 -22.45 -14.62
C ARG A 73 6.89 -22.16 -15.83
N ALA A 74 5.62 -21.85 -15.63
CA ALA A 74 4.68 -21.45 -16.68
C ALA A 74 4.96 -20.03 -17.20
N ASP A 75 4.70 -19.80 -18.49
CA ASP A 75 4.65 -18.48 -19.11
C ASP A 75 3.30 -18.34 -19.84
N PRO A 76 2.36 -17.51 -19.34
CA PRO A 76 2.47 -16.68 -18.13
C PRO A 76 2.47 -17.51 -16.84
N CYS A 77 3.11 -16.99 -15.77
CA CYS A 77 3.12 -17.63 -14.45
C CYS A 77 1.73 -17.69 -13.80
N GLY A 78 0.84 -16.78 -14.19
CA GLY A 78 -0.44 -16.57 -13.52
C GLY A 78 -1.22 -15.41 -14.09
N HIS A 79 -2.51 -15.36 -13.73
CA HIS A 79 -3.32 -14.15 -13.92
C HIS A 79 -3.01 -13.13 -12.81
N CYS A 80 -2.98 -11.85 -13.19
CA CYS A 80 -2.89 -10.72 -12.27
C CYS A 80 -4.08 -9.78 -12.53
N LEU A 81 -5.00 -9.66 -11.57
CA LEU A 81 -6.17 -8.80 -11.69
C LEU A 81 -5.99 -7.54 -10.84
N ILE A 82 -5.94 -6.38 -11.48
CA ILE A 82 -5.77 -5.08 -10.81
C ILE A 82 -7.10 -4.33 -10.82
N PHE A 83 -7.63 -4.01 -9.64
CA PHE A 83 -8.76 -3.10 -9.46
C PHE A 83 -8.26 -1.72 -9.07
N ASN A 84 -8.58 -0.70 -9.86
CA ASN A 84 -8.17 0.69 -9.63
C ASN A 84 -9.40 1.60 -9.53
N ASN A 85 -9.87 1.85 -8.30
CA ASN A 85 -11.01 2.72 -8.02
C ASN A 85 -10.51 4.13 -7.70
N VAL A 86 -10.70 5.05 -8.64
CA VAL A 86 -10.23 6.45 -8.58
C VAL A 86 -11.37 7.40 -8.28
N ASN A 87 -12.49 7.26 -9.00
CA ASN A 87 -13.65 8.14 -8.90
C ASN A 87 -14.82 7.39 -8.26
N PHE A 88 -15.38 7.96 -7.20
CA PHE A 88 -16.49 7.41 -6.45
C PHE A 88 -17.76 8.25 -6.68
N SER A 89 -18.94 7.68 -6.44
CA SER A 89 -20.22 8.39 -6.57
C SER A 89 -20.30 9.52 -5.54
N ILE A 90 -20.94 10.64 -5.92
CA ILE A 90 -21.14 11.79 -5.03
C ILE A 90 -21.86 11.36 -3.75
N ASP A 91 -22.83 10.44 -3.86
CA ASP A 91 -23.64 9.90 -2.76
C ASP A 91 -22.87 8.97 -1.79
N SER A 92 -21.55 8.79 -1.95
CA SER A 92 -20.74 7.89 -1.12
C SER A 92 -19.89 8.58 -0.06
N ASP A 93 -19.83 9.92 -0.05
CA ASP A 93 -18.90 10.74 0.74
C ASP A 93 -17.39 10.45 0.53
N LEU A 94 -17.04 9.58 -0.41
CA LEU A 94 -15.66 9.19 -0.71
C LEU A 94 -15.00 10.13 -1.71
N SER A 95 -13.88 10.73 -1.31
CA SER A 95 -13.08 11.63 -2.17
C SER A 95 -12.37 10.90 -3.32
N ALA A 96 -12.10 11.61 -4.43
CA ALA A 96 -11.38 11.03 -5.57
C ALA A 96 -9.90 10.72 -5.25
N ARG A 97 -9.42 9.55 -5.68
CA ARG A 97 -8.06 9.02 -5.37
C ARG A 97 -7.01 9.42 -6.42
N ALA A 98 -6.86 10.72 -6.66
CA ALA A 98 -5.90 11.28 -7.64
C ALA A 98 -4.46 10.75 -7.44
N GLY A 99 -3.83 10.27 -8.51
CA GLY A 99 -2.52 9.59 -8.45
C GLY A 99 -2.60 8.06 -8.32
N SER A 100 -3.78 7.47 -8.05
CA SER A 100 -3.94 6.00 -8.08
C SER A 100 -3.81 5.39 -9.48
N ASP A 101 -3.99 6.18 -10.54
CA ASP A 101 -3.68 5.74 -11.90
C ASP A 101 -2.16 5.52 -12.09
N ILE A 102 -1.31 6.34 -11.44
CA ILE A 102 0.16 6.19 -11.46
C ILE A 102 0.58 4.92 -10.71
N ASP A 103 -0.04 4.66 -9.55
CA ASP A 103 0.13 3.40 -8.80
C ASP A 103 -0.25 2.18 -9.66
N CYS A 104 -1.36 2.29 -10.40
CA CYS A 104 -1.85 1.25 -11.29
C CYS A 104 -0.88 0.97 -12.45
N GLU A 105 -0.38 2.01 -13.12
CA GLU A 105 0.57 1.90 -14.23
C GLU A 105 1.90 1.27 -13.79
N LYS A 106 2.42 1.67 -12.61
CA LYS A 106 3.63 1.06 -12.00
C LYS A 106 3.45 -0.44 -11.80
N LEU A 107 2.37 -0.86 -11.12
CA LEU A 107 2.13 -2.27 -10.83
C LEU A 107 1.79 -3.08 -12.09
N GLU A 108 1.07 -2.51 -13.05
CA GLU A 108 0.79 -3.17 -14.33
C GLU A 108 2.08 -3.43 -15.11
N LYS A 109 2.97 -2.43 -15.19
CA LYS A 109 4.31 -2.60 -15.79
C LYS A 109 5.12 -3.66 -15.03
N ARG A 110 5.14 -3.61 -13.70
CA ARG A 110 5.91 -4.55 -12.86
C ARG A 110 5.44 -5.98 -13.05
N PHE A 111 4.16 -6.28 -12.86
CA PHE A 111 3.67 -7.66 -12.94
C PHE A 111 3.73 -8.24 -14.36
N LYS A 112 3.66 -7.41 -15.41
CA LYS A 112 3.99 -7.85 -16.78
C LYS A 112 5.47 -8.26 -16.91
N SER A 113 6.41 -7.51 -16.32
CA SER A 113 7.84 -7.89 -16.34
C SER A 113 8.15 -9.14 -15.50
N LEU A 114 7.28 -9.44 -14.52
CA LEU A 114 7.33 -10.65 -13.68
C LEU A 114 6.45 -11.79 -14.24
N CYS A 115 6.25 -11.84 -15.56
CA CYS A 115 5.57 -12.91 -16.30
C CYS A 115 4.09 -13.15 -15.97
N PHE A 116 3.37 -12.19 -15.38
CA PHE A 116 1.92 -12.32 -15.18
C PHE A 116 1.12 -11.80 -16.38
N GLN A 117 -0.01 -12.47 -16.66
CA GLN A 117 -1.04 -11.94 -17.54
C GLN A 117 -1.88 -10.92 -16.77
N VAL A 118 -1.50 -9.64 -16.87
CA VAL A 118 -2.17 -8.54 -16.15
C VAL A 118 -3.44 -8.10 -16.87
N ARG A 119 -4.54 -7.95 -16.13
CA ARG A 119 -5.78 -7.29 -16.54
C ARG A 119 -6.14 -6.20 -15.54
N THR A 120 -6.30 -4.97 -16.01
CA THR A 120 -6.64 -3.81 -15.20
C THR A 120 -8.10 -3.42 -15.39
N LEU A 121 -8.83 -3.18 -14.30
CA LEU A 121 -10.23 -2.78 -14.27
C LEU A 121 -10.37 -1.51 -13.42
N ARG A 122 -11.00 -0.47 -13.98
CA ARG A 122 -11.06 0.87 -13.38
C ARG A 122 -12.48 1.26 -12.97
N ASN A 123 -12.60 1.89 -11.79
CA ASN A 123 -13.83 2.48 -11.25
C ASN A 123 -15.05 1.53 -11.12
N LEU A 124 -14.83 0.30 -10.66
CA LEU A 124 -15.89 -0.70 -10.49
C LEU A 124 -16.68 -0.54 -9.17
N LYS A 125 -17.99 -0.75 -9.25
CA LYS A 125 -18.91 -0.87 -8.11
C LYS A 125 -18.66 -2.16 -7.35
N ALA A 126 -19.13 -2.24 -6.11
CA ALA A 126 -18.86 -3.40 -5.24
C ALA A 126 -19.35 -4.73 -5.86
N GLN A 127 -20.53 -4.72 -6.49
CA GLN A 127 -21.08 -5.90 -7.15
C GLN A 127 -20.30 -6.30 -8.42
N GLU A 128 -19.68 -5.35 -9.11
CA GLU A 128 -18.87 -5.60 -10.31
C GLU A 128 -17.50 -6.20 -9.92
N ILE A 129 -16.90 -5.72 -8.83
CA ILE A 129 -15.71 -6.32 -8.22
C ILE A 129 -15.98 -7.76 -7.77
N ASP A 130 -17.10 -8.00 -7.06
CA ASP A 130 -17.54 -9.33 -6.62
C ASP A 130 -17.67 -10.31 -7.80
N LEU A 131 -18.27 -9.84 -8.90
CA LEU A 131 -18.45 -10.62 -10.12
C LEU A 131 -17.12 -10.95 -10.81
N GLU A 132 -16.21 -9.98 -10.95
CA GLU A 132 -14.92 -10.20 -11.62
C GLU A 132 -13.95 -11.06 -10.79
N LEU A 133 -14.00 -10.98 -9.46
CA LEU A 133 -13.29 -11.89 -8.58
C LEU A 133 -13.79 -13.33 -8.71
N ARG A 134 -15.12 -13.53 -8.73
CA ARG A 134 -15.71 -14.87 -8.94
C ARG A 134 -15.36 -15.44 -10.31
N LYS A 135 -15.43 -14.62 -11.38
CA LYS A 135 -14.99 -15.02 -12.72
C LYS A 135 -13.53 -15.49 -12.70
N LEU A 136 -12.63 -14.73 -12.07
CA LEU A 136 -11.22 -15.11 -11.93
C LEU A 136 -11.05 -16.43 -11.16
N ALA A 137 -11.77 -16.61 -10.05
CA ALA A 137 -11.73 -17.85 -9.27
C ALA A 137 -12.31 -19.07 -10.01
N GLN A 138 -13.21 -18.85 -10.97
CA GLN A 138 -13.82 -19.89 -11.81
C GLN A 138 -13.01 -20.26 -13.06
N LEU A 139 -11.93 -19.54 -13.38
CA LEU A 139 -11.03 -19.91 -14.48
C LEU A 139 -10.28 -21.22 -14.17
N ASP A 140 -9.85 -21.91 -15.22
CA ASP A 140 -8.92 -23.03 -15.06
C ASP A 140 -7.48 -22.52 -14.92
N HIS A 141 -6.97 -22.54 -13.69
CA HIS A 141 -5.57 -22.21 -13.37
C HIS A 141 -4.65 -23.44 -13.43
N SER A 142 -5.08 -24.59 -13.94
CA SER A 142 -4.31 -25.85 -13.87
C SER A 142 -2.92 -25.74 -14.53
N THR A 143 -2.82 -24.99 -15.64
CA THR A 143 -1.59 -24.71 -16.39
C THR A 143 -0.75 -23.53 -15.86
N LEU A 144 -1.26 -22.80 -14.86
CA LEU A 144 -0.61 -21.66 -14.23
C LEU A 144 0.00 -22.05 -12.88
N ASP A 145 0.96 -21.29 -12.37
CA ASP A 145 1.63 -21.58 -11.08
C ASP A 145 1.16 -20.68 -9.93
N CYS A 146 0.61 -19.49 -10.23
CA CYS A 146 0.23 -18.48 -9.25
C CYS A 146 -1.06 -17.75 -9.65
N CYS A 147 -1.75 -17.16 -8.68
CA CYS A 147 -2.79 -16.16 -8.93
C CYS A 147 -2.51 -14.90 -8.11
N LEU A 148 -2.75 -13.71 -8.69
CA LEU A 148 -2.47 -12.43 -8.06
C LEU A 148 -3.65 -11.46 -8.21
N VAL A 149 -4.02 -10.80 -7.13
CA VAL A 149 -5.05 -9.75 -7.09
C VAL A 149 -4.48 -8.49 -6.44
N VAL A 150 -4.58 -7.35 -7.14
CA VAL A 150 -4.23 -6.02 -6.61
C VAL A 150 -5.50 -5.22 -6.45
N ILE A 151 -5.65 -4.52 -5.33
CA ILE A 151 -6.78 -3.63 -5.08
C ILE A 151 -6.26 -2.26 -4.65
N LEU A 152 -6.55 -1.24 -5.46
CA LEU A 152 -6.30 0.16 -5.19
C LEU A 152 -7.66 0.85 -4.98
N SER A 153 -8.09 1.06 -3.74
CA SER A 153 -9.37 1.71 -3.42
C SER A 153 -9.32 2.48 -2.10
N HIS A 154 -10.45 3.02 -1.66
CA HIS A 154 -10.66 3.31 -0.24
C HIS A 154 -10.94 2.01 0.51
N GLY A 155 -10.74 2.02 1.82
CA GLY A 155 -11.04 0.89 2.69
C GLY A 155 -11.68 1.35 4.00
N CYS A 156 -12.21 0.37 4.72
CA CYS A 156 -12.87 0.55 6.01
C CYS A 156 -12.51 -0.60 6.96
N GLN A 157 -12.69 -0.38 8.26
CA GLN A 157 -12.69 -1.46 9.23
C GLN A 157 -13.98 -2.27 9.08
N THR A 158 -13.88 -3.60 9.10
CA THR A 158 -15.04 -4.51 9.08
C THR A 158 -14.84 -5.61 10.11
N SER A 159 -15.94 -6.13 10.66
CA SER A 159 -15.94 -7.38 11.42
C SER A 159 -15.41 -8.51 10.53
N HIS A 160 -14.56 -9.35 11.11
CA HIS A 160 -13.85 -10.43 10.44
C HIS A 160 -13.50 -11.51 11.46
N ILE A 161 -13.23 -12.71 10.99
CA ILE A 161 -12.69 -13.82 11.80
C ILE A 161 -11.22 -14.05 11.43
N GLN A 162 -10.87 -13.91 10.14
CA GLN A 162 -9.54 -14.27 9.62
C GLN A 162 -8.78 -13.09 9.00
N PHE A 163 -9.45 -12.27 8.17
CA PHE A 163 -8.78 -11.22 7.39
C PHE A 163 -9.41 -9.84 7.64
N PRO A 164 -8.68 -8.89 8.26
CA PRO A 164 -9.22 -7.61 8.66
C PRO A 164 -9.58 -6.68 7.49
N GLY A 165 -10.62 -5.88 7.73
CA GLY A 165 -10.98 -4.75 6.87
C GLY A 165 -11.75 -5.13 5.60
N GLY A 166 -12.19 -4.08 4.91
CA GLY A 166 -12.91 -4.15 3.65
C GLY A 166 -12.49 -3.03 2.71
N ILE A 167 -12.91 -3.16 1.45
CA ILE A 167 -12.68 -2.19 0.38
C ILE A 167 -13.99 -1.58 -0.09
N TYR A 168 -13.95 -0.36 -0.60
CA TYR A 168 -15.09 0.28 -1.23
C TYR A 168 -15.14 0.03 -2.75
N GLY A 169 -16.33 -0.28 -3.25
CA GLY A 169 -16.70 -0.06 -4.65
C GLY A 169 -16.92 1.43 -4.93
N THR A 170 -16.99 1.81 -6.21
CA THR A 170 -17.29 3.20 -6.60
C THR A 170 -18.69 3.67 -6.24
N ASP A 171 -19.59 2.76 -5.87
CA ASP A 171 -20.94 3.01 -5.34
C ASP A 171 -21.00 3.17 -3.82
N GLY A 172 -19.86 3.34 -3.13
CA GLY A 172 -19.80 3.51 -1.67
C GLY A 172 -20.13 2.24 -0.87
N LYS A 173 -20.40 1.12 -1.53
CA LYS A 173 -20.64 -0.18 -0.86
C LYS A 173 -19.34 -0.89 -0.55
N THR A 174 -19.33 -1.64 0.54
CA THR A 174 -18.14 -2.32 1.06
C THR A 174 -18.10 -3.80 0.67
N ILE A 175 -16.88 -4.34 0.53
CA ILE A 175 -16.61 -5.77 0.39
C ILE A 175 -15.55 -6.15 1.44
N PRO A 176 -15.84 -7.05 2.39
CA PRO A 176 -14.83 -7.55 3.34
C PRO A 176 -13.69 -8.28 2.62
N ILE A 177 -12.45 -8.06 3.04
CA ILE A 177 -11.28 -8.76 2.46
C ILE A 177 -11.38 -10.27 2.67
N GLU A 178 -11.88 -10.70 3.83
CA GLU A 178 -12.16 -12.12 4.09
C GLU A 178 -13.07 -12.76 3.02
N LYS A 179 -14.05 -12.02 2.50
CA LYS A 179 -14.92 -12.51 1.41
C LYS A 179 -14.14 -12.68 0.10
N ILE A 180 -13.28 -11.72 -0.23
CA ILE A 180 -12.44 -11.70 -1.43
C ILE A 180 -11.47 -12.87 -1.44
N VAL A 181 -10.76 -13.07 -0.32
CA VAL A 181 -9.77 -14.14 -0.14
C VAL A 181 -10.45 -15.52 -0.21
N ASN A 182 -11.64 -15.67 0.38
CA ASN A 182 -12.36 -16.94 0.40
C ASN A 182 -12.81 -17.44 -0.99
N TYR A 183 -12.93 -16.59 -2.02
CA TYR A 183 -13.18 -17.07 -3.39
C TYR A 183 -12.06 -17.96 -3.95
N PHE A 184 -10.84 -17.79 -3.45
CA PHE A 184 -9.66 -18.50 -3.94
C PHE A 184 -9.20 -19.62 -3.00
N ASN A 185 -10.00 -19.95 -1.98
CA ASN A 185 -9.68 -21.03 -1.06
C ASN A 185 -9.76 -22.41 -1.75
N GLY A 186 -9.23 -23.45 -1.10
CA GLY A 186 -9.15 -24.79 -1.69
C GLY A 186 -10.50 -25.43 -2.07
N SER A 187 -11.63 -25.01 -1.48
CA SER A 187 -12.95 -25.54 -1.83
C SER A 187 -13.59 -24.79 -3.00
N GLN A 188 -13.41 -23.47 -3.11
CA GLN A 188 -14.01 -22.64 -4.17
C GLN A 188 -13.17 -22.56 -5.45
N CYS A 189 -11.84 -22.67 -5.36
CA CYS A 189 -10.94 -22.66 -6.53
C CYS A 189 -9.99 -23.89 -6.53
N PRO A 190 -10.46 -25.08 -6.96
CA PRO A 190 -9.65 -26.31 -6.91
C PRO A 190 -8.36 -26.26 -7.75
N SER A 191 -8.35 -25.52 -8.86
CA SER A 191 -7.21 -25.38 -9.77
C SER A 191 -6.04 -24.56 -9.19
N LEU A 192 -6.26 -23.84 -8.08
CA LEU A 192 -5.26 -23.12 -7.27
C LEU A 192 -4.90 -23.82 -5.94
N ARG A 193 -5.30 -25.08 -5.74
CA ARG A 193 -4.81 -25.91 -4.62
C ARG A 193 -3.29 -26.11 -4.75
N GLY A 194 -2.56 -25.89 -3.66
CA GLY A 194 -1.11 -26.03 -3.65
C GLY A 194 -0.34 -24.85 -4.26
N LYS A 195 -1.04 -23.87 -4.86
CA LYS A 195 -0.46 -22.76 -5.62
C LYS A 195 -0.59 -21.43 -4.85
N PRO A 196 0.44 -20.56 -4.85
CA PRO A 196 0.41 -19.25 -4.21
C PRO A 196 -0.71 -18.35 -4.75
N LYS A 197 -1.43 -17.72 -3.81
CA LYS A 197 -2.54 -16.77 -4.05
C LYS A 197 -2.21 -15.47 -3.33
N LEU A 198 -1.84 -14.46 -4.10
CA LEU A 198 -1.23 -13.23 -3.59
C LEU A 198 -2.20 -12.05 -3.71
N PHE A 199 -2.48 -11.38 -2.61
CA PHE A 199 -3.37 -10.22 -2.55
C PHE A 199 -2.58 -8.99 -2.08
N PHE A 200 -2.58 -7.91 -2.86
CA PHE A 200 -1.92 -6.65 -2.53
C PHE A 200 -2.97 -5.54 -2.40
N ILE A 201 -3.15 -5.00 -1.18
CA ILE A 201 -4.28 -4.15 -0.82
C ILE A 201 -3.80 -2.76 -0.43
N GLN A 202 -3.92 -1.81 -1.37
CA GLN A 202 -3.78 -0.38 -1.15
C GLN A 202 -5.15 0.23 -0.84
N ALA A 203 -5.53 0.13 0.43
CA ALA A 203 -6.74 0.70 1.00
C ALA A 203 -6.45 1.15 2.45
N CYS A 204 -7.18 2.15 2.95
CA CYS A 204 -7.09 2.58 4.35
C CYS A 204 -7.68 1.50 5.27
N GLY A 205 -7.01 1.19 6.38
CA GLY A 205 -7.51 0.25 7.38
C GLY A 205 -8.55 0.87 8.32
N GLY A 206 -8.60 2.19 8.40
CA GLY A 206 -9.51 3.00 9.20
C GLY A 206 -9.12 4.49 9.15
N GLU A 207 -9.70 5.28 10.06
CA GLU A 207 -9.52 6.74 10.10
C GLU A 207 -8.39 7.21 11.03
N GLN A 208 -7.79 6.30 11.81
CA GLN A 208 -6.81 6.66 12.83
C GLN A 208 -5.48 7.10 12.20
N LYS A 209 -5.02 8.30 12.57
CA LYS A 209 -3.73 8.86 12.14
C LYS A 209 -2.67 8.58 13.20
N ASP A 210 -1.65 7.82 12.85
CA ASP A 210 -0.52 7.56 13.74
C ASP A 210 0.51 8.70 13.68
N GLN A 211 0.90 9.22 14.85
CA GLN A 211 1.98 10.20 14.99
C GLN A 211 3.32 9.53 15.32
N GLY A 212 3.33 8.23 15.61
CA GLY A 212 4.48 7.48 16.08
C GLY A 212 4.89 7.83 17.52
N PHE A 213 6.05 7.34 17.89
CA PHE A 213 6.76 7.67 19.14
C PHE A 213 8.23 7.94 18.83
N GLU A 214 8.90 8.70 19.69
CA GLU A 214 10.34 8.95 19.53
C GLU A 214 11.14 7.71 19.91
N VAL A 215 11.99 7.24 18.99
CA VAL A 215 12.95 6.16 19.24
C VAL A 215 14.29 6.79 19.60
N GLY A 216 14.66 6.73 20.88
CA GLY A 216 16.00 7.10 21.33
C GLY A 216 17.06 6.19 20.69
N CYS A 217 18.17 6.77 20.22
CA CYS A 217 19.32 6.01 19.73
C CYS A 217 20.11 5.45 20.92
N GLU A 218 19.62 4.40 21.57
CA GLU A 218 20.33 3.73 22.65
C GLU A 218 21.32 2.69 22.10
N SER A 219 22.60 2.99 22.28
CA SER A 219 23.70 2.03 22.11
C SER A 219 23.58 0.89 23.14
N PRO A 220 23.96 -0.35 22.81
CA PRO A 220 23.68 -1.50 23.65
C PRO A 220 24.41 -1.42 25.00
N GLN A 221 23.64 -1.50 26.09
CA GLN A 221 24.14 -1.92 27.39
C GLN A 221 23.46 -3.23 27.77
N ASP A 222 24.29 -4.22 28.03
CA ASP A 222 23.97 -5.52 28.59
C ASP A 222 23.68 -5.36 30.08
N GLU A 223 22.58 -5.93 30.59
CA GLU A 223 22.36 -6.28 32.00
C GLU A 223 21.12 -7.20 32.10
N THR A 224 21.26 -8.30 32.83
CA THR A 224 20.27 -9.39 32.91
C THR A 224 19.15 -9.15 33.91
N CYS A 225 17.91 -9.55 33.59
CA CYS A 225 16.88 -9.85 34.59
C CYS A 225 16.03 -11.08 34.24
N ARG A 226 16.04 -12.10 35.11
CA ARG A 226 15.12 -13.25 35.09
C ARG A 226 13.76 -12.85 35.68
N GLY A 227 12.65 -13.24 35.05
CA GLY A 227 11.33 -13.18 35.69
C GLY A 227 10.17 -13.65 34.80
N SER A 228 9.61 -14.82 35.13
CA SER A 228 8.25 -15.30 34.79
C SER A 228 7.54 -14.74 33.54
N VAL A 229 7.48 -15.54 32.48
CA VAL A 229 6.49 -15.38 31.40
C VAL A 229 5.18 -16.05 31.84
N GLU A 230 4.08 -15.29 31.87
CA GLU A 230 2.72 -15.82 31.89
C GLU A 230 1.96 -15.29 30.68
N SER A 231 1.13 -16.14 30.06
CA SER A 231 0.46 -15.87 28.80
C SER A 231 -1.00 -16.31 28.90
N ASP A 232 -1.93 -15.37 28.73
CA ASP A 232 -3.37 -15.61 28.80
C ASP A 232 -3.89 -16.34 27.55
N ALA A 233 -3.65 -17.65 27.50
CA ALA A 233 -4.21 -18.55 26.48
C ALA A 233 -4.82 -19.78 27.16
N ILE A 234 -6.16 -19.88 27.15
CA ILE A 234 -6.89 -21.05 27.65
C ILE A 234 -7.00 -22.10 26.54
N PRO A 235 -6.46 -23.33 26.70
CA PRO A 235 -6.71 -24.42 25.75
C PRO A 235 -8.12 -24.99 25.93
N PHE A 236 -8.84 -25.19 24.83
CA PHE A 236 -10.11 -25.91 24.81
C PHE A 236 -9.93 -27.38 25.22
N GLN A 237 -10.65 -27.84 26.25
CA GLN A 237 -10.65 -29.24 26.66
C GLN A 237 -11.53 -30.08 25.72
N ALA A 238 -10.90 -30.99 24.95
CA ALA A 238 -11.59 -32.08 24.30
C ALA A 238 -11.71 -33.28 25.28
N PRO A 239 -12.84 -34.02 25.31
CA PRO A 239 -12.96 -35.23 26.11
C PRO A 239 -12.02 -36.32 25.61
N ALA A 240 -11.42 -37.09 26.55
CA ALA A 240 -10.55 -38.20 26.21
C ALA A 240 -11.32 -39.34 25.53
N GLY A 241 -10.88 -39.73 24.34
CA GLY A 241 -11.39 -40.86 23.58
C GLY A 241 -10.34 -41.33 22.57
N SER A 242 -9.59 -42.36 22.92
CA SER A 242 -8.50 -42.90 22.10
C SER A 242 -9.02 -43.79 20.98
N VAL A 243 -8.81 -43.38 19.73
CA VAL A 243 -8.76 -44.28 18.58
C VAL A 243 -7.67 -43.75 17.63
N ASP A 244 -6.64 -44.55 17.36
CA ASP A 244 -5.67 -44.25 16.31
C ASP A 244 -6.35 -44.49 14.96
N GLU A 245 -6.75 -43.41 14.25
CA GLU A 245 -7.31 -43.47 12.90
C GLU A 245 -6.18 -43.45 11.86
N PRO A 246 -5.94 -44.54 11.11
CA PRO A 246 -4.80 -44.65 10.19
C PRO A 246 -5.15 -44.13 8.79
N ASP A 247 -5.66 -42.89 8.69
CA ASP A 247 -6.01 -42.28 7.40
C ASP A 247 -5.59 -40.79 7.31
N ALA A 248 -4.29 -40.57 7.48
CA ALA A 248 -3.64 -39.29 7.19
C ALA A 248 -3.56 -39.03 5.66
N ILE A 249 -4.72 -38.96 4.99
CA ILE A 249 -4.83 -38.31 3.68
C ILE A 249 -4.27 -36.90 3.86
N ALA A 250 -3.31 -36.52 3.01
CA ALA A 250 -2.59 -35.25 3.08
C ALA A 250 -3.51 -34.05 2.76
N SER A 251 -4.42 -33.75 3.68
CA SER A 251 -5.39 -32.67 3.60
C SER A 251 -4.69 -31.34 3.89
N LEU A 252 -4.67 -30.47 2.89
CA LEU A 252 -4.19 -29.11 3.08
C LEU A 252 -5.27 -28.29 3.79
N PRO A 253 -4.91 -27.44 4.78
CA PRO A 253 -5.86 -26.51 5.38
C PRO A 253 -6.55 -25.66 4.31
N THR A 254 -7.84 -25.39 4.48
CA THR A 254 -8.67 -24.65 3.51
C THR A 254 -8.08 -23.28 3.10
N PRO A 255 -7.45 -22.48 3.98
CA PRO A 255 -6.77 -21.23 3.62
C PRO A 255 -5.28 -21.40 3.23
N GLY A 256 -4.87 -22.57 2.74
CA GLY A 256 -3.48 -22.85 2.36
C GLY A 256 -2.99 -22.09 1.12
N ASP A 257 -1.72 -21.66 1.17
CA ASP A 257 -1.01 -20.96 0.10
C ASP A 257 -1.60 -19.57 -0.22
N ILE A 258 -1.99 -18.82 0.80
CA ILE A 258 -2.54 -17.47 0.69
C ILE A 258 -1.56 -16.46 1.31
N LEU A 259 -1.35 -15.31 0.66
CA LEU A 259 -0.68 -14.15 1.26
C LEU A 259 -1.51 -12.91 1.00
N VAL A 260 -1.79 -12.14 2.05
CA VAL A 260 -2.51 -10.87 1.97
C VAL A 260 -1.64 -9.76 2.53
N SER A 261 -1.10 -8.90 1.67
CA SER A 261 -0.31 -7.74 2.06
C SER A 261 -1.17 -6.47 2.04
N TYR A 262 -1.18 -5.77 3.18
CA TYR A 262 -1.91 -4.54 3.42
C TYR A 262 -0.95 -3.36 3.44
N SER A 263 -1.31 -2.28 2.76
CA SER A 263 -0.50 -1.05 2.70
C SER A 263 -0.27 -0.37 4.06
N THR A 264 -1.11 -0.65 5.04
CA THR A 264 -1.05 -0.11 6.40
C THR A 264 -1.64 -1.11 7.39
N PHE A 265 -1.31 -0.97 8.67
CA PHE A 265 -1.92 -1.75 9.73
C PHE A 265 -3.44 -1.50 9.80
N PRO A 266 -4.28 -2.53 10.04
CA PRO A 266 -5.72 -2.36 10.18
C PRO A 266 -6.09 -1.29 11.22
N GLY A 267 -7.10 -0.46 10.93
CA GLY A 267 -7.47 0.71 11.73
C GLY A 267 -6.79 2.03 11.32
N PHE A 268 -5.64 1.99 10.63
CA PHE A 268 -4.87 3.19 10.32
C PHE A 268 -5.02 3.70 8.87
N VAL A 269 -4.68 4.98 8.66
CA VAL A 269 -4.69 5.64 7.34
C VAL A 269 -3.51 5.18 6.47
N SER A 270 -3.75 5.01 5.16
CA SER A 270 -2.70 4.75 4.16
C SER A 270 -2.47 6.00 3.32
N TRP A 271 -1.24 6.51 3.27
CA TRP A 271 -0.89 7.80 2.67
C TRP A 271 -0.61 7.71 1.16
N ARG A 272 -1.01 8.77 0.44
CA ARG A 272 -0.79 8.92 -0.99
C ARG A 272 -0.52 10.37 -1.35
N ASP A 273 0.54 10.57 -2.14
CA ASP A 273 0.77 11.82 -2.84
C ASP A 273 0.00 11.85 -4.17
N LYS A 274 -0.39 13.05 -4.61
CA LYS A 274 -1.19 13.23 -5.83
C LYS A 274 -0.38 13.11 -7.13
N VAL A 275 0.95 13.23 -7.05
CA VAL A 275 1.88 13.30 -8.19
C VAL A 275 2.81 12.08 -8.24
N SER A 276 3.31 11.57 -7.12
CA SER A 276 4.18 10.38 -7.11
C SER A 276 3.45 9.04 -6.92
N GLY A 277 2.23 9.07 -6.36
CA GLY A 277 1.44 7.87 -6.02
C GLY A 277 1.40 7.57 -4.51
N SER A 278 0.98 6.37 -4.13
CA SER A 278 0.97 5.93 -2.73
C SER A 278 2.34 5.47 -2.26
N TRP A 279 2.69 5.80 -1.01
CA TRP A 279 4.01 5.46 -0.46
C TRP A 279 4.27 3.96 -0.48
N TYR A 280 3.23 3.17 -0.23
CA TYR A 280 3.30 1.71 -0.29
C TYR A 280 3.53 1.20 -1.71
N VAL A 281 2.73 1.62 -2.71
CA VAL A 281 2.87 1.12 -4.09
C VAL A 281 4.18 1.57 -4.74
N GLU A 282 4.58 2.83 -4.53
CA GLU A 282 5.87 3.36 -4.97
C GLU A 282 7.05 2.54 -4.40
N THR A 283 7.00 2.21 -3.10
CA THR A 283 8.03 1.43 -2.44
C THR A 283 8.02 -0.03 -2.89
N LEU A 284 6.82 -0.63 -3.03
CA LEU A 284 6.66 -2.01 -3.50
C LEU A 284 7.19 -2.18 -4.93
N ASP A 285 6.88 -1.26 -5.85
CA ASP A 285 7.42 -1.28 -7.21
C ASP A 285 8.95 -1.17 -7.22
N SER A 286 9.50 -0.23 -6.44
CA SER A 286 10.97 -0.07 -6.30
C SER A 286 11.65 -1.31 -5.71
N VAL A 287 11.06 -1.95 -4.69
CA VAL A 287 11.62 -3.16 -4.10
C VAL A 287 11.53 -4.35 -5.08
N LEU A 288 10.42 -4.49 -5.80
CA LEU A 288 10.28 -5.53 -6.83
C LEU A 288 11.24 -5.31 -8.01
N GLU A 289 11.55 -4.07 -8.40
CA GLU A 289 12.56 -3.75 -9.41
C GLU A 289 13.95 -4.28 -9.03
N HIS A 290 14.39 -4.03 -7.79
CA HIS A 290 15.77 -4.28 -7.37
C HIS A 290 16.00 -5.70 -6.83
N TYR A 291 15.01 -6.30 -6.15
CA TYR A 291 15.23 -7.52 -5.37
C TYR A 291 14.44 -8.75 -5.86
N ALA A 292 13.48 -8.64 -6.79
CA ALA A 292 12.66 -9.78 -7.22
C ALA A 292 13.46 -10.95 -7.84
N ARG A 293 14.65 -10.68 -8.40
CA ARG A 293 15.57 -11.70 -8.93
C ARG A 293 16.33 -12.45 -7.83
N SER A 294 16.59 -11.82 -6.69
CA SER A 294 17.45 -12.36 -5.61
C SER A 294 16.69 -12.86 -4.40
N GLU A 295 15.61 -12.20 -4.00
CA GLU A 295 14.94 -12.38 -2.71
C GLU A 295 13.54 -13.00 -2.81
N ASP A 296 13.08 -13.61 -1.72
CA ASP A 296 11.71 -14.10 -1.63
C ASP A 296 10.73 -12.98 -1.26
N LEU A 297 9.44 -13.18 -1.57
CA LEU A 297 8.38 -12.19 -1.37
C LEU A 297 8.26 -11.69 0.06
N LEU A 298 8.49 -12.53 1.07
CA LEU A 298 8.38 -12.11 2.47
C LEU A 298 9.55 -11.18 2.85
N THR A 299 10.76 -11.54 2.41
CA THR A 299 11.95 -10.69 2.56
C THR A 299 11.76 -9.33 1.88
N MET A 300 11.20 -9.32 0.66
CA MET A 300 10.85 -8.07 -0.03
C MET A 300 9.77 -7.26 0.71
N LEU A 301 8.71 -7.90 1.23
CA LEU A 301 7.68 -7.20 1.99
C LEU A 301 8.22 -6.60 3.29
N LEU A 302 9.18 -7.24 3.96
CA LEU A 302 9.89 -6.66 5.11
C LEU A 302 10.64 -5.36 4.72
N ARG A 303 11.29 -5.32 3.55
CA ARG A 303 11.90 -4.08 3.03
C ARG A 303 10.87 -2.99 2.76
N VAL A 304 9.70 -3.35 2.24
CA VAL A 304 8.61 -2.39 2.02
C VAL A 304 8.11 -1.83 3.36
N SER A 305 7.93 -2.67 4.37
CA SER A 305 7.53 -2.23 5.72
C SER A 305 8.56 -1.29 6.35
N ASP A 306 9.84 -1.66 6.31
CA ASP A 306 10.96 -0.83 6.80
C ASP A 306 10.98 0.55 6.13
N ILE A 307 11.08 0.60 4.80
CA ILE A 307 11.16 1.84 4.03
C ILE A 307 9.90 2.72 4.25
N VAL A 308 8.69 2.16 4.24
CA VAL A 308 7.47 2.96 4.45
C VAL A 308 7.37 3.48 5.89
N SER A 309 7.83 2.75 6.90
CA SER A 309 7.81 3.20 8.30
C SER A 309 8.65 4.46 8.56
N THR A 310 9.73 4.64 7.77
CA THR A 310 10.59 5.82 7.85
C THR A 310 10.03 7.05 7.12
N LYS A 311 9.04 6.88 6.24
CA LYS A 311 8.50 7.99 5.43
C LYS A 311 7.64 8.96 6.26
N GLY A 312 7.90 10.25 6.07
CA GLY A 312 7.04 11.36 6.49
C GLY A 312 6.89 11.60 8.00
N LYS A 313 6.04 12.58 8.32
CA LYS A 313 5.73 13.00 9.70
C LYS A 313 4.72 12.07 10.38
N TYR A 314 3.67 11.67 9.66
CA TYR A 314 2.75 10.64 10.12
C TYR A 314 3.30 9.26 9.75
N LYS A 315 3.08 8.28 10.63
CA LYS A 315 3.59 6.93 10.43
C LYS A 315 2.61 6.05 9.68
N GLN A 316 3.16 5.07 8.99
CA GLN A 316 2.45 4.03 8.26
C GLN A 316 3.31 2.78 8.27
N ILE A 317 2.77 1.67 8.75
CA ILE A 317 3.46 0.38 8.75
C ILE A 317 2.66 -0.63 7.89
N PRO A 318 3.13 -0.94 6.66
CA PRO A 318 2.60 -2.05 5.88
C PRO A 318 2.75 -3.37 6.63
N GLY A 319 1.80 -4.28 6.45
CA GLY A 319 1.80 -5.60 7.07
C GLY A 319 1.39 -6.70 6.10
N CYS A 320 1.54 -7.96 6.50
CA CYS A 320 0.97 -9.07 5.75
C CYS A 320 0.47 -10.20 6.64
N PHE A 321 -0.59 -10.86 6.19
CA PHE A 321 -1.06 -12.13 6.70
C PHE A 321 -0.53 -13.22 5.77
N ASN A 322 0.36 -14.06 6.29
CA ASN A 322 1.07 -15.06 5.52
C ASN A 322 0.64 -16.49 5.89
N PHE A 323 0.03 -17.18 4.93
CA PHE A 323 -0.33 -18.59 4.97
C PHE A 323 0.33 -19.37 3.81
N LEU A 324 1.43 -18.84 3.27
CA LEU A 324 2.32 -19.56 2.35
C LEU A 324 3.08 -20.66 3.10
N ARG A 325 3.25 -21.80 2.45
CA ARG A 325 3.95 -22.99 3.00
C ARG A 325 5.39 -23.13 2.50
N LYS A 326 5.79 -22.30 1.54
CA LYS A 326 7.10 -22.30 0.87
C LYS A 326 7.52 -20.87 0.58
N LYS A 327 8.81 -20.65 0.34
CA LYS A 327 9.31 -19.37 -0.19
C LYS A 327 8.79 -19.16 -1.60
N PHE A 328 8.41 -17.93 -1.90
CA PHE A 328 7.96 -17.49 -3.21
C PHE A 328 9.02 -16.55 -3.80
N PHE A 329 9.58 -16.92 -4.94
CA PHE A 329 10.46 -16.05 -5.74
C PHE A 329 9.76 -15.76 -7.05
N PHE A 330 9.79 -14.51 -7.52
CA PHE A 330 9.19 -14.17 -8.81
C PHE A 330 10.03 -14.71 -9.98
N LEU A 331 9.36 -15.17 -11.04
CA LEU A 331 10.00 -15.32 -12.33
C LEU A 331 10.21 -13.91 -12.92
N CYS A 332 11.40 -13.65 -13.45
CA CYS A 332 11.73 -12.39 -14.10
C CYS A 332 12.18 -12.66 -15.54
N LYS A 333 11.68 -11.88 -16.50
CA LYS A 333 12.31 -11.76 -17.83
C LYS A 333 13.52 -10.82 -17.78
#